data_AF-Q2I1J4-F1
#
_entry.id   AF-Q2I1J4-F1
#
_cell.length_a   1.000
_cell.length_b   1.000
_cell.length_c   1.000
_cell.angle_alpha   90.00
_cell.angle_beta   90.00
_cell.angle_gamma   90.00
#
_symmetry.space_group_name_H-M   'P 1'
#
loop_
_entity.id
_entity.type
_entity.pdbx_description
1 polymer ?
#
loop_
_entity_poly.entity_id
_entity_poly.type
_entity_poly.pdbx_seq_one_letter_code
_entity_poly.pdbx_strand_id
1 'polypeptide(L)'
;MGSPLVREWVGFQQFPGATQEKLIEFFAKLKQKDMNSLTVVVMGKGGVGKSSTVNSLIGEQVVRVSPFQAEGLRPVMVSRTMGGFTINIIDTPGLVEAGYVNHQALELIKG
;
A
#
# COMPACT_ATOMS: atom_id res chain seq x y z
N MET A 1 18.35 16.71 -0.28
CA MET A 1 17.49 15.65 0.32
C MET A 1 17.35 14.58 -0.75
N GLY A 2 18.00 13.43 -0.61
CA GLY A 2 17.93 12.38 -1.62
C GLY A 2 16.51 11.83 -1.69
N SER A 3 15.91 11.75 -2.88
CA SER A 3 14.66 11.03 -3.05
C SER A 3 14.86 9.61 -2.51
N PRO A 4 13.93 9.06 -1.70
CA PRO A 4 13.98 7.65 -1.37
C PRO A 4 14.07 6.88 -2.70
N LEU A 5 15.14 6.09 -2.87
CA LEU A 5 15.28 5.23 -4.05
C LEU A 5 14.03 4.33 -4.11
N VAL A 6 13.16 4.58 -5.09
CA VAL A 6 12.00 3.73 -5.33
C VAL A 6 12.55 2.34 -5.63
N ARG A 7 12.13 1.35 -4.85
CA ARG A 7 12.64 -0.01 -4.96
C ARG A 7 11.96 -0.73 -6.12
N GLU A 8 12.74 -1.55 -6.83
CA GLU A 8 12.19 -2.47 -7.83
C GLU A 8 11.16 -3.41 -7.18
N TRP A 9 10.11 -3.75 -7.93
CA TRP A 9 9.03 -4.60 -7.44
C TRP A 9 9.38 -6.09 -7.49
N VAL A 10 10.22 -6.53 -6.57
CA VAL A 10 10.65 -7.94 -6.49
C VAL A 10 9.48 -8.89 -6.17
N GLY A 11 8.50 -8.46 -5.38
CA GLY A 11 7.29 -9.23 -5.08
C GLY A 11 6.44 -9.58 -6.30
N PHE A 12 6.51 -8.79 -7.37
CA PHE A 12 5.72 -9.04 -8.58
C PHE A 12 6.01 -10.42 -9.18
N GLN A 13 7.28 -10.85 -9.13
CA GLN A 13 7.72 -12.14 -9.67
C GLN A 13 7.15 -13.34 -8.90
N GLN A 14 6.60 -13.12 -7.71
CA GLN A 14 6.00 -14.18 -6.89
C GLN A 14 4.54 -14.47 -7.26
N PHE A 15 3.89 -13.57 -8.01
CA PHE A 15 2.52 -13.79 -8.44
C PHE A 15 2.43 -14.90 -9.50
N PRO A 16 1.31 -15.64 -9.58
CA PRO A 16 1.06 -16.56 -10.70
C PRO A 16 1.13 -15.84 -12.05
N GLY A 17 1.58 -16.52 -13.10
CA GLY A 17 1.77 -15.92 -14.44
C GLY A 17 0.52 -15.20 -14.97
N ALA A 18 -0.67 -15.80 -14.84
CA ALA A 18 -1.92 -15.16 -15.23
C ALA A 18 -2.23 -13.85 -14.46
N THR A 19 -1.83 -13.78 -13.18
CA THR A 19 -1.95 -12.55 -12.37
C THR A 19 -0.95 -11.50 -12.84
N GLN A 20 0.29 -11.89 -13.13
CA GLN A 20 1.31 -10.98 -13.69
C GLN A 20 0.84 -10.36 -15.00
N GLU A 21 0.35 -11.19 -15.94
CA GLU A 21 -0.18 -10.73 -17.24
C GLU A 21 -1.30 -9.69 -17.06
N LYS A 22 -2.25 -9.94 -16.16
CA LYS A 22 -3.35 -9.01 -15.90
C LYS A 22 -2.90 -7.71 -15.24
N LEU A 23 -1.96 -7.76 -14.32
CA LEU A 23 -1.40 -6.55 -13.71
C LEU A 23 -0.65 -5.70 -14.74
N ILE A 24 0.14 -6.33 -15.62
CA ILE A 24 0.82 -5.64 -16.74
C ILE A 24 -0.21 -4.99 -17.66
N GLU A 25 -1.29 -5.70 -18.02
CA GLU A 25 -2.38 -5.16 -18.83
C GLU A 25 -3.01 -3.90 -18.18
N PHE A 26 -3.29 -3.95 -16.87
CA PHE A 26 -3.86 -2.81 -16.15
C PHE A 26 -2.91 -1.61 -16.08
N PHE A 27 -1.62 -1.83 -15.80
CA PHE A 27 -0.64 -0.75 -15.76
C PHE A 27 -0.40 -0.15 -17.15
N ALA A 28 -0.38 -0.96 -18.21
CA ALA A 28 -0.29 -0.47 -19.58
C ALA A 28 -1.46 0.45 -19.93
N LYS A 29 -2.71 0.11 -19.52
CA LYS A 29 -3.89 0.97 -19.71
C LYS A 29 -3.78 2.30 -18.98
N LEU A 30 -3.15 2.34 -17.80
CA LEU A 30 -2.88 3.58 -17.07
C LEU A 30 -1.80 4.42 -17.77
N LYS A 31 -0.73 3.79 -18.24
CA LYS A 31 0.34 4.48 -18.99
C LYS A 31 -0.15 5.10 -20.30
N GLN A 32 -1.09 4.47 -20.99
CA GLN A 32 -1.75 5.05 -22.18
C GLN A 32 -2.55 6.32 -21.88
N LYS A 33 -2.86 6.60 -20.61
CA LYS A 33 -3.50 7.82 -20.12
C LYS A 33 -2.48 8.79 -19.49
N ASP A 34 -1.20 8.65 -19.85
CA ASP A 34 -0.07 9.42 -19.31
C ASP A 34 0.11 9.28 -17.78
N MET A 35 -0.42 8.21 -17.17
CA MET A 35 -0.23 7.92 -15.75
C MET A 35 0.94 6.94 -15.56
N ASN A 36 2.05 7.43 -15.03
CA ASN A 36 3.22 6.60 -14.69
C ASN A 36 3.26 6.17 -13.21
N SER A 37 2.26 6.58 -12.42
CA SER A 37 2.14 6.15 -11.04
C SER A 37 0.69 6.06 -10.58
N LEU A 38 0.45 5.21 -9.59
CA LEU A 38 -0.82 5.11 -8.87
C LEU A 38 -0.55 5.16 -7.37
N THR A 39 -1.26 6.03 -6.66
CA THR A 39 -1.22 6.09 -5.19
C THR A 39 -2.55 5.62 -4.63
N VAL A 40 -2.50 4.62 -3.75
CA VAL A 40 -3.65 4.02 -3.08
C VAL A 40 -3.52 4.29 -1.59
N VAL A 41 -4.59 4.80 -0.96
CA VAL A 41 -4.66 4.95 0.50
C VAL A 41 -5.61 3.89 1.05
N VAL A 42 -5.14 3.08 1.99
CA VAL A 42 -5.91 2.00 2.59
C VAL A 42 -6.39 2.44 3.97
N MET A 43 -7.70 2.63 4.14
CA MET A 43 -8.33 3.09 5.38
C MET A 43 -9.40 2.11 5.87
N GLY A 44 -9.69 2.14 7.17
CA GLY A 44 -10.72 1.30 7.78
C GLY A 44 -10.56 1.21 9.30
N LYS A 45 -11.34 0.34 9.94
CA LYS A 45 -11.20 0.05 11.38
C LYS A 45 -9.88 -0.69 11.67
N GLY A 46 -9.48 -0.73 12.94
CA GLY A 46 -8.39 -1.60 13.38
C GLY A 46 -8.70 -3.08 13.14
N GLY A 47 -7.70 -3.87 12.74
CA GLY A 47 -7.83 -5.34 12.65
C GLY A 47 -8.63 -5.89 11.46
N VAL A 48 -9.09 -5.04 10.52
CA VAL A 48 -9.84 -5.49 9.33
C VAL A 48 -8.96 -6.07 8.21
N GLY A 49 -7.64 -6.13 8.42
CA GLY A 49 -6.70 -6.72 7.45
C GLY A 49 -6.02 -5.73 6.49
N LYS A 50 -6.02 -4.41 6.78
CA LYS A 50 -5.40 -3.37 5.93
C LYS A 50 -3.96 -3.69 5.54
N SER A 51 -3.07 -3.83 6.51
CA SER A 51 -1.66 -4.15 6.30
C SER A 51 -1.46 -5.50 5.61
N SER A 52 -2.31 -6.48 5.92
CA SER A 52 -2.30 -7.78 5.24
C SER A 52 -2.62 -7.63 3.75
N THR A 53 -3.64 -6.84 3.40
CA THR A 53 -3.98 -6.52 2.01
C THR A 53 -2.84 -5.78 1.31
N VAL A 54 -2.19 -4.83 1.98
CA VAL A 54 -1.00 -4.15 1.43
C VAL A 54 0.10 -5.15 1.10
N ASN A 55 0.46 -6.03 2.04
CA ASN A 55 1.48 -7.07 1.81
C ASN A 55 1.08 -8.01 0.67
N SER A 56 -0.19 -8.41 0.58
CA SER A 56 -0.70 -9.26 -0.50
C SER A 56 -0.65 -8.57 -1.85
N LEU A 57 -1.00 -7.29 -1.93
CA LEU A 57 -0.92 -6.51 -3.17
C LEU A 57 0.52 -6.31 -3.63
N ILE A 58 1.46 -6.13 -2.70
CA ILE A 58 2.88 -5.97 -3.03
C ILE A 58 3.56 -7.33 -3.28
N GLY A 59 3.03 -8.45 -2.76
CA GLY A 59 3.70 -9.75 -2.85
C GLY A 59 4.98 -9.82 -1.99
N GLU A 60 5.08 -8.97 -0.97
CA GLU A 60 6.21 -8.90 -0.03
C GLU A 60 5.70 -8.59 1.38
N GLN A 61 6.44 -8.98 2.42
CA GLN A 61 6.16 -8.56 3.80
C GLN A 61 6.76 -7.16 4.06
N VAL A 62 6.06 -6.12 3.62
CA VAL A 62 6.53 -4.72 3.61
C VAL A 62 5.99 -3.89 4.76
N VAL A 63 4.84 -4.27 5.31
CA VAL A 63 4.26 -3.68 6.51
C VAL A 63 4.06 -4.77 7.56
N ARG A 64 4.20 -4.40 8.84
CA ARG A 64 4.02 -5.33 9.96
C ARG A 64 2.54 -5.67 10.13
N VAL A 65 2.24 -6.96 10.30
CA VAL A 65 0.90 -7.45 10.64
C VAL A 65 0.95 -8.03 12.05
N SER A 66 -0.03 -7.70 12.89
CA SER A 66 -0.18 -8.32 14.22
C SER A 66 -1.66 -8.58 14.55
N PRO A 67 -2.01 -9.78 15.04
CA PRO A 67 -3.35 -10.08 15.51
C PRO A 67 -3.65 -9.55 16.92
N PHE A 68 -2.62 -9.20 17.70
CA PHE A 68 -2.77 -8.85 19.12
C PHE A 68 -2.22 -7.47 19.49
N GLN A 69 -1.34 -6.90 18.68
CA GLN A 69 -0.78 -5.57 18.96
C GLN A 69 -1.65 -4.49 18.34
N ALA A 70 -1.87 -3.42 19.09
CA ALA A 70 -2.46 -2.20 18.55
C ALA A 70 -1.64 -1.71 17.36
N GLU A 71 -2.33 -1.20 16.34
CA GLU A 71 -1.69 -0.63 15.16
C GLU A 71 -0.89 0.62 15.54
N GLY A 72 0.21 0.87 14.83
CA GLY A 72 0.95 2.13 15.01
C GLY A 72 0.12 3.32 14.53
N LEU A 73 0.36 4.51 15.09
CA LEU A 73 -0.40 5.72 14.75
C LEU A 73 0.05 6.42 13.46
N ARG A 74 1.19 6.04 12.88
CA ARG A 74 1.74 6.71 11.70
C ARG A 74 1.43 5.92 10.42
N PRO A 75 0.87 6.57 9.39
CA PRO A 75 0.76 5.98 8.06
C PRO A 75 2.13 5.57 7.51
N VAL A 76 2.17 4.49 6.74
CA VAL A 76 3.38 3.97 6.10
C VAL A 76 3.15 3.90 4.60
N MET A 77 3.97 4.63 3.83
CA MET A 77 3.97 4.53 2.38
C MET A 77 4.94 3.44 1.92
N VAL A 78 4.43 2.51 1.13
CA VAL A 78 5.21 1.51 0.39
C VAL A 78 5.21 1.88 -1.08
N SER A 79 6.39 2.13 -1.64
CA SER A 79 6.58 2.39 -3.07
C SER A 79 7.32 1.25 -3.74
N ARG A 80 6.83 0.81 -4.90
CA ARG A 80 7.50 -0.15 -5.79
C ARG A 80 7.39 0.30 -7.25
N THR A 81 8.45 0.09 -8.02
CA THR A 81 8.48 0.38 -9.45
C THR A 81 8.71 -0.88 -10.27
N MET A 82 8.09 -0.96 -11.44
CA MET A 82 8.35 -1.99 -12.44
C MET A 82 8.01 -1.44 -13.83
N GLY A 83 8.88 -1.65 -14.82
CA GLY A 83 8.62 -1.23 -16.20
C GLY A 83 8.30 0.26 -16.35
N GLY A 84 8.88 1.10 -15.48
CA GLY A 84 8.63 2.55 -15.43
C GLY A 84 7.24 2.95 -14.94
N PHE A 85 6.52 2.06 -14.25
CA PHE A 85 5.27 2.38 -13.54
C PHE A 85 5.50 2.22 -12.03
N THR A 86 5.10 3.22 -11.24
CA THR A 86 5.26 3.20 -9.77
C THR A 86 3.92 3.02 -9.06
N ILE A 87 3.81 1.99 -8.23
CA ILE A 87 2.70 1.85 -7.28
C ILE A 87 3.13 2.36 -5.90
N ASN A 88 2.31 3.23 -5.32
CA ASN A 88 2.43 3.69 -3.94
C ASN A 88 1.20 3.21 -3.18
N ILE A 89 1.39 2.51 -2.08
CA ILE A 89 0.31 2.10 -1.18
C ILE A 89 0.60 2.69 0.20
N ILE A 90 -0.33 3.50 0.70
CA ILE A 90 -0.28 4.08 2.04
C ILE A 90 -1.14 3.20 2.95
N ASP A 91 -0.49 2.41 3.79
CA ASP A 91 -1.14 1.73 4.91
C ASP A 91 -1.38 2.74 6.02
N THR A 92 -2.58 2.73 6.60
CA THR A 92 -2.98 3.71 7.62
C THR A 92 -3.42 3.02 8.91
N PRO A 93 -3.33 3.72 10.06
CA PRO A 93 -3.91 3.23 11.31
C PRO A 93 -5.43 3.07 11.23
N GLY A 94 -5.98 2.25 12.12
CA GLY A 94 -7.41 2.11 12.32
C GLY A 94 -8.09 3.44 12.69
N LEU A 95 -9.19 3.74 12.03
CA LEU A 95 -9.95 4.98 12.24
C LEU A 95 -10.87 4.95 13.48
N VAL A 96 -10.93 3.82 14.18
CA VAL A 96 -11.81 3.61 15.34
C VAL A 96 -11.01 3.04 16.50
N GLU A 97 -11.10 3.67 17.65
CA GLU A 97 -10.48 3.26 18.90
C GLU A 97 -11.50 3.35 20.05
N ALA A 98 -11.59 2.30 20.87
CA ALA A 98 -12.52 2.21 22.00
C ALA A 98 -13.99 2.57 21.67
N GLY A 99 -14.44 2.28 20.44
CA GLY A 99 -15.81 2.54 19.98
C GLY A 99 -16.07 3.93 19.40
N TYR A 100 -15.06 4.81 19.37
CA TYR A 100 -15.16 6.17 18.84
C TYR A 100 -14.20 6.37 17.66
N VAL A 101 -14.47 7.41 16.86
CA VAL A 101 -13.56 7.82 15.80
C VAL A 101 -12.23 8.28 16.41
N ASN A 102 -11.13 7.70 15.95
CA ASN A 102 -9.79 8.13 16.33
C ASN A 102 -9.40 9.36 15.50
N HIS A 103 -9.71 10.55 16.03
CA HIS A 103 -9.38 11.82 15.35
C HIS A 103 -7.87 12.07 15.25
N GLN A 104 -7.07 11.56 16.19
CA GLN A 104 -5.61 11.68 16.11
C GLN A 104 -5.05 10.92 14.89
N ALA A 105 -5.54 9.70 14.64
CA ALA A 105 -5.18 8.93 13.45
C ALA A 105 -5.60 9.67 12.16
N LEU A 106 -6.79 10.27 12.13
CA LEU A 106 -7.26 11.04 10.97
C LEU A 106 -6.37 12.25 10.65
N GLU A 107 -5.93 13.00 11.66
CA GLU A 107 -5.03 14.14 11.44
C GLU A 107 -3.67 13.67 10.93
N LEU A 108 -3.13 12.58 11.46
CA LEU A 108 -1.86 12.01 11.00
C LEU A 108 -1.92 11.48 9.55
N ILE A 109 -3.10 11.11 9.05
CA ILE A 109 -3.30 10.69 7.66
C ILE A 109 -3.33 11.89 6.70
N LYS A 110 -3.88 13.03 7.13
CA LYS A 110 -4.01 14.24 6.29
C LYS A 110 -2.67 14.96 6.08
N GLY A 111 -1.75 14.84 7.03
CA GLY A 111 -0.43 15.50 7.00
C GLY A 111 -0.34 16.64 7.99
#